data_AF-A0AAU2TVA2-F1
#
_entry.id   AF-A0AAU2TVA2-F1
#
_cell.length_a   1.000
_cell.length_b   1.000
_cell.length_c   1.000
_cell.angle_alpha   90.00
_cell.angle_beta   90.00
_cell.angle_gamma   90.00
#
_symmetry.space_group_name_H-M   'P 1'
#
loop_
_entity.id
_entity.type
_entity.pdbx_description
1 polymer ?
#
loop_
_entity_poly.entity_id
_entity_poly.type
_entity_poly.pdbx_seq_one_letter_code
_entity_poly.pdbx_strand_id
1 'polypeptide(L)'
;MTVQIPALPKLGRTWYRRGPLYWLCRARTTVFLILVMAAVCFMAVSLYEGFRSEMPPAVRTVCDGVQVAVSCAALVLGWVKQRRGHHEGLLNPPTPEQTRQAKRDHNSRAPGRAAAGRGLALLAAPVLPAFAAYLVGWLTAWLTVREYPSEVGARRWMREKTART
;
A
#
# COMPACT_ATOMS: atom_id res chain seq x y z
N MET A 1 -3.30 -36.48 -12.43
CA MET A 1 -2.40 -35.36 -12.81
C MET A 1 -2.08 -34.53 -11.56
N THR A 2 -0.82 -34.35 -11.18
CA THR A 2 -0.48 -33.56 -9.98
C THR A 2 -0.63 -32.07 -10.27
N VAL A 3 -1.59 -31.40 -9.63
CA VAL A 3 -1.80 -29.95 -9.77
C VAL A 3 -0.57 -29.20 -9.23
N GLN A 4 0.18 -28.51 -10.10
CA GLN A 4 1.36 -27.75 -9.68
C GLN A 4 0.98 -26.50 -8.89
N ILE A 5 1.66 -26.26 -7.77
CA ILE A 5 1.42 -25.09 -6.90
C ILE A 5 1.87 -23.80 -7.62
N PRO A 6 0.96 -22.83 -7.85
CA PRO A 6 1.30 -21.60 -8.54
C PRO A 6 2.22 -20.71 -7.69
N ALA A 7 3.27 -20.18 -8.30
CA ALA A 7 4.12 -19.18 -7.67
C ALA A 7 3.45 -17.79 -7.75
N LEU A 8 3.23 -17.17 -6.58
CA LEU A 8 2.71 -15.82 -6.44
C LEU A 8 3.85 -14.79 -6.41
N PRO A 9 3.62 -13.56 -6.90
CA PRO A 9 4.62 -12.50 -6.80
C PRO A 9 4.98 -12.16 -5.34
N LYS A 10 6.25 -11.86 -5.07
CA LYS A 10 6.85 -11.61 -3.72
C LYS A 10 6.88 -12.81 -2.77
N LEU A 11 5.89 -13.72 -2.84
CA LEU A 11 5.75 -14.87 -1.95
C LEU A 11 6.29 -16.18 -2.55
N GLY A 12 6.42 -16.29 -3.87
CA GLY A 12 6.83 -17.53 -4.53
C GLY A 12 5.82 -18.65 -4.26
N ARG A 13 6.27 -19.83 -3.82
CA ARG A 13 5.42 -20.96 -3.42
C ARG A 13 5.19 -21.05 -1.90
N THR A 14 5.80 -20.17 -1.11
CA THR A 14 5.80 -20.28 0.37
C THR A 14 4.42 -20.03 0.99
N TRP A 15 3.52 -19.35 0.26
CA TRP A 15 2.13 -19.11 0.66
C TRP A 15 1.31 -20.39 0.89
N TYR A 16 1.69 -21.51 0.26
CA TYR A 16 0.97 -22.78 0.37
C TYR A 16 1.16 -23.45 1.75
N ARG A 17 2.40 -23.46 2.27
CA ARG A 17 2.72 -24.08 3.57
C ARG A 17 2.63 -23.11 4.77
N ARG A 18 2.60 -21.78 4.55
CA ARG A 18 2.64 -20.74 5.61
C ARG A 18 3.75 -20.97 6.67
N GLY A 19 4.88 -21.55 6.24
CA GLY A 19 6.00 -21.89 7.12
C GLY A 19 6.85 -20.67 7.53
N PRO A 20 8.00 -20.88 8.22
CA PRO A 20 8.85 -19.79 8.72
C PRO A 20 9.29 -18.81 7.63
N LEU A 21 9.60 -19.30 6.42
CA LEU A 21 9.97 -18.45 5.28
C LEU A 21 8.84 -17.52 4.81
N TYR A 22 7.59 -17.94 4.94
CA TYR A 22 6.43 -17.09 4.63
C TYR A 22 6.39 -15.90 5.60
N TRP A 23 6.52 -16.18 6.90
CA TRP A 23 6.54 -15.16 7.95
C TRP A 23 7.75 -14.25 7.85
N LEU A 24 8.93 -14.77 7.49
CA LEU A 24 10.13 -13.97 7.27
C LEU A 24 9.98 -13.02 6.08
N CYS A 25 9.48 -13.51 4.94
CA CYS A 25 9.21 -12.66 3.77
C CYS A 25 8.19 -11.56 4.09
N ARG A 26 7.19 -11.88 4.89
CA ARG A 26 6.16 -10.94 5.33
C ARG A 26 6.72 -9.91 6.30
N ALA A 27 7.44 -10.33 7.34
CA ALA A 27 8.09 -9.47 8.31
C ALA A 27 9.07 -8.51 7.63
N ARG A 28 9.91 -9.00 6.71
CA ARG A 28 10.83 -8.16 5.93
C ARG A 28 10.07 -7.09 5.13
N THR A 29 8.96 -7.46 4.50
CA THR A 29 8.13 -6.49 3.77
C THR A 29 7.48 -5.47 4.70
N THR A 30 7.02 -5.92 5.87
CA THR A 30 6.46 -5.05 6.91
C THR A 30 7.49 -4.04 7.41
N VAL A 31 8.68 -4.50 7.82
CA VAL A 31 9.77 -3.64 8.29
C VAL A 31 10.18 -2.63 7.21
N PHE A 32 10.35 -3.09 5.97
CA PHE A 32 10.66 -2.20 4.84
C PHE A 32 9.59 -1.10 4.67
N LEU A 33 8.31 -1.46 4.71
CA LEU A 33 7.23 -0.48 4.57
C LEU A 33 7.12 0.48 5.76
N ILE A 34 7.40 0.02 6.98
CA ILE A 34 7.49 0.89 8.16
C ILE A 34 8.61 1.92 7.98
N LEU A 35 9.78 1.49 7.52
CA LEU A 35 10.90 2.41 7.24
C LEU A 35 10.54 3.43 6.15
N VAL A 36 9.87 2.99 5.07
CA VAL A 36 9.40 3.89 4.01
C VAL A 36 8.38 4.89 4.55
N MET A 37 7.41 4.46 5.37
CA MET A 37 6.43 5.35 6.01
C MET A 37 7.13 6.37 6.90
N ALA A 38 8.07 5.93 7.74
CA ALA A 38 8.83 6.82 8.61
C ALA A 38 9.61 7.87 7.81
N ALA A 39 10.30 7.47 6.75
CA ALA A 39 11.03 8.37 5.87
C ALA A 39 10.11 9.39 5.18
N VAL A 40 8.94 8.96 4.69
CA VAL A 40 7.95 9.85 4.06
C VAL A 40 7.36 10.84 5.06
N CYS A 41 7.01 10.39 6.27
CA CYS A 41 6.54 11.28 7.34
C CYS A 41 7.61 12.31 7.72
N PHE A 42 8.86 11.85 7.92
CA PHE A 42 9.97 12.73 8.24
C PHE A 42 10.15 13.80 7.17
N MET A 43 10.23 13.41 5.89
CA MET A 43 10.39 14.35 4.78
C MET A 43 9.22 15.34 4.69
N ALA A 44 7.98 14.89 4.90
CA ALA A 44 6.80 15.75 4.86
C ALA A 44 6.79 16.78 6.02
N VAL A 45 7.16 16.36 7.23
CA VAL A 45 7.24 17.24 8.40
C VAL A 45 8.37 18.26 8.21
N SER A 46 9.57 17.82 7.81
CA SER A 46 10.71 18.73 7.60
C SER A 46 10.43 19.78 6.52
N LEU A 47 9.72 19.41 5.44
CA LEU A 47 9.30 20.39 4.42
C LEU A 47 8.26 21.38 4.96
N TYR A 48 7.28 20.90 5.75
CA TYR A 48 6.26 21.76 6.33
C TYR A 48 6.83 22.72 7.38
N GLU A 49 7.81 22.28 8.18
CA GLU A 49 8.53 23.15 9.12
C GLU A 49 9.23 24.31 8.41
N GLY A 50 9.86 24.08 7.26
CA GLY A 50 10.47 25.14 6.45
C GLY A 50 9.44 26.14 5.87
N PHE A 51 8.20 25.72 5.61
CA PHE A 51 7.14 26.64 5.21
C PHE A 51 6.55 27.40 6.40
N ARG A 52 6.48 26.72 7.55
CA ARG A 52 5.98 27.26 8.82
C ARG A 52 6.86 28.37 9.37
N SER A 53 8.19 28.31 9.18
CA SER A 53 9.14 29.30 9.72
C SER A 53 8.89 30.71 9.19
N GLU A 54 8.41 30.83 7.96
CA GLU A 54 8.16 32.11 7.28
C GLU A 54 6.81 32.77 7.66
N MET A 55 5.95 32.08 8.42
CA MET A 55 4.59 32.56 8.73
C MET A 55 4.49 33.35 10.03
N PRO A 56 3.62 34.38 10.08
CA PRO A 56 3.23 35.05 11.33
C PRO A 56 2.59 34.09 12.34
N PRO A 57 2.76 34.30 13.67
CA PRO A 57 2.29 33.37 14.70
C PRO A 57 0.79 33.05 14.66
N ALA A 58 -0.05 34.04 14.33
CA ALA A 58 -1.51 33.84 14.24
C ALA A 58 -1.90 32.95 13.05
N VAL A 59 -1.26 33.14 11.89
CA VAL A 59 -1.50 32.34 10.67
C VAL A 59 -1.01 30.91 10.87
N ARG A 60 0.14 30.75 11.53
CA ARG A 60 0.73 29.46 11.87
C ARG A 60 -0.23 28.55 12.65
N THR A 61 -0.87 29.08 13.70
CA THR A 61 -1.82 28.30 14.52
C THR A 61 -3.01 27.80 13.72
N VAL A 62 -3.56 28.65 12.85
CA VAL A 62 -4.69 28.28 11.98
C VAL A 62 -4.26 27.22 10.96
N CYS A 63 -3.12 27.43 10.28
CA CYS A 63 -2.58 26.48 9.31
C CYS A 63 -2.29 25.12 9.94
N ASP A 64 -1.69 25.09 11.13
CA ASP A 64 -1.42 23.84 11.85
C ASP A 64 -2.71 23.09 12.20
N GLY A 65 -3.73 23.79 12.71
CA GLY A 65 -5.03 23.19 13.03
C GLY A 65 -5.69 22.57 11.80
N VAL A 66 -5.70 23.30 10.68
CA VAL A 66 -6.20 22.79 9.39
C VAL A 66 -5.38 21.59 8.93
N GLN A 67 -4.06 21.67 9.01
CA GLN A 67 -3.17 20.61 8.56
C GLN A 67 -3.36 19.31 9.35
N VAL A 68 -3.53 19.42 10.67
CA VAL A 68 -3.84 18.27 11.55
C VAL A 68 -5.18 17.67 11.16
N ALA A 69 -6.23 18.48 11.03
CA ALA A 69 -7.56 17.98 10.67
C ALA A 69 -7.56 17.27 9.30
N VAL A 70 -6.94 17.88 8.29
CA VAL A 70 -6.83 17.30 6.94
C VAL A 70 -5.98 16.02 6.96
N SER A 71 -4.89 15.98 7.72
CA SER A 71 -4.03 14.78 7.82
C SER A 71 -4.75 13.63 8.51
N CYS A 72 -5.49 13.90 9.58
CA CYS A 72 -6.34 12.90 10.24
C CYS A 72 -7.40 12.34 9.29
N ALA A 73 -8.12 13.21 8.57
CA ALA A 73 -9.10 12.78 7.59
C ALA A 73 -8.47 11.95 6.48
N ALA A 74 -7.32 12.38 5.97
CA ALA A 74 -6.57 11.69 4.91
C ALA A 74 -6.12 10.29 5.36
N LEU A 75 -5.62 10.14 6.58
CA LEU A 75 -5.26 8.86 7.19
C LEU A 75 -6.47 7.91 7.22
N VAL A 76 -7.61 8.37 7.73
CA VAL A 76 -8.84 7.57 7.80
C VAL A 76 -9.32 7.17 6.40
N LEU A 77 -9.29 8.10 5.43
CA LEU A 77 -9.66 7.81 4.05
C LEU A 77 -8.74 6.76 3.42
N GLY A 78 -7.43 6.87 3.64
CA GLY A 78 -6.45 5.89 3.18
C GLY A 78 -6.73 4.50 3.75
N TRP A 79 -7.00 4.43 5.06
CA TRP A 79 -7.39 3.20 5.74
C TRP A 79 -8.66 2.60 5.15
N VAL A 80 -9.75 3.37 5.10
CA VAL A 80 -11.06 2.90 4.62
C VAL A 80 -10.97 2.43 3.18
N LYS A 81 -10.29 3.18 2.30
CA LYS A 81 -10.18 2.81 0.89
C LYS A 81 -9.37 1.54 0.69
N GLN A 82 -8.29 1.35 1.47
CA GLN A 82 -7.55 0.09 1.44
C GLN A 82 -8.38 -1.09 1.97
N ARG A 83 -9.17 -0.90 3.04
CA ARG A 83 -10.04 -1.96 3.58
C ARG A 83 -11.17 -2.33 2.63
N ARG A 84 -11.78 -1.34 1.97
CA ARG A 84 -12.81 -1.56 0.94
C ARG A 84 -12.24 -2.34 -0.25
N GLY A 85 -11.13 -1.88 -0.82
CA GLY A 85 -10.48 -2.58 -1.93
C GLY A 85 -9.99 -3.99 -1.55
N HIS A 86 -9.54 -4.18 -0.30
CA HIS A 86 -9.20 -5.50 0.21
C HIS A 86 -10.42 -6.42 0.31
N HIS A 87 -11.53 -5.90 0.85
CA HIS A 87 -12.79 -6.63 0.94
C HIS A 87 -13.34 -7.01 -0.44
N GLU A 88 -13.37 -6.07 -1.38
CA GLU A 88 -13.75 -6.31 -2.78
C GLU A 88 -12.88 -7.38 -3.43
N GLY A 89 -11.57 -7.32 -3.21
CA GLY A 89 -10.63 -8.34 -3.68
C GLY A 89 -10.85 -9.71 -3.03
N LEU A 90 -11.37 -9.79 -1.80
CA LEU A 90 -11.72 -11.08 -1.18
C LEU A 90 -13.03 -11.66 -1.71
N LEU A 91 -13.99 -10.81 -2.06
CA LEU A 91 -15.25 -11.24 -2.70
C LEU A 91 -14.98 -11.82 -4.09
N ASN A 92 -14.18 -11.11 -4.88
CA ASN A 92 -13.80 -11.48 -6.24
C ASN A 92 -12.28 -11.72 -6.35
N PRO A 93 -11.78 -12.85 -5.81
CA PRO A 93 -10.35 -13.07 -5.72
C PRO A 93 -9.73 -13.34 -7.10
N PRO A 94 -8.62 -12.65 -7.43
CA PRO A 94 -8.00 -12.76 -8.75
C PRO A 94 -7.37 -14.13 -8.95
N THR A 95 -7.41 -14.64 -10.17
CA THR A 95 -6.70 -15.87 -10.54
C THR A 95 -5.17 -15.65 -10.51
N PRO A 96 -4.36 -16.72 -10.42
CA PRO A 96 -2.90 -16.59 -10.45
C PRO A 96 -2.36 -15.90 -11.72
N GLU A 97 -3.02 -16.11 -12.86
CA GLU A 97 -2.66 -15.46 -14.13
C GLU A 97 -3.00 -13.97 -14.12
N GLN A 98 -4.19 -13.60 -13.65
CA GLN A 98 -4.58 -12.19 -13.48
C GLN A 98 -3.63 -11.45 -12.53
N THR A 99 -3.19 -12.10 -11.45
CA THR A 99 -2.20 -11.54 -10.51
C THR A 99 -0.84 -11.29 -11.18
N ARG A 100 -0.41 -12.19 -12.09
CA ARG A 100 0.84 -12.03 -12.85
C ARG A 100 0.72 -10.92 -13.91
N GLN A 101 -0.39 -10.86 -14.63
CA GLN A 101 -0.67 -9.82 -15.62
C GLN A 101 -0.73 -8.44 -14.96
N ALA A 102 -1.49 -8.30 -13.87
CA ALA A 102 -1.58 -7.05 -13.12
C ALA A 102 -0.20 -6.53 -12.65
N LYS A 103 0.70 -7.44 -12.25
CA LYS A 103 2.08 -7.04 -11.88
C LYS A 103 2.91 -6.60 -13.09
N ARG A 104 2.77 -7.27 -14.24
CA ARG A 104 3.46 -6.86 -15.48
C ARG A 104 2.99 -5.49 -15.94
N ASP A 105 1.68 -5.26 -15.93
CA ASP A 105 1.07 -3.98 -16.30
C ASP A 105 1.44 -2.87 -15.33
N HIS A 106 1.54 -3.18 -14.03
CA HIS A 106 2.03 -2.23 -13.05
C HIS A 106 3.49 -1.87 -13.31
N ASN A 107 4.34 -2.85 -13.62
CA ASN A 107 5.77 -2.64 -13.87
C ASN A 107 6.03 -1.86 -15.18
N SER A 108 5.21 -2.06 -16.22
CA SER A 108 5.31 -1.31 -17.47
C SER A 108 4.79 0.13 -17.34
N ARG A 109 3.80 0.38 -16.48
CA ARG A 109 3.23 1.72 -16.24
C ARG A 109 3.91 2.51 -15.12
N ALA A 110 4.69 1.85 -14.25
CA ALA A 110 5.40 2.48 -13.14
C ALA A 110 6.34 3.63 -13.56
N PRO A 111 7.15 3.51 -14.64
CA PRO A 111 8.05 4.58 -15.08
C PRO A 111 7.27 5.83 -15.54
N GLY A 112 6.20 5.64 -16.31
CA GLY A 112 5.37 6.74 -16.81
C GLY A 112 4.61 7.49 -15.70
N ARG A 113 4.16 6.77 -14.66
CA ARG A 113 3.51 7.38 -13.49
C ARG A 113 4.50 8.12 -12.58
N ALA A 114 5.72 7.61 -12.45
CA ALA A 114 6.78 8.27 -11.69
C ALA A 114 7.21 9.60 -12.34
N ALA A 115 7.19 9.67 -13.68
CA ALA A 115 7.46 10.90 -14.41
C ALA A 115 6.34 11.95 -14.25
N ALA A 116 5.07 11.52 -14.31
CA ALA A 116 3.92 12.42 -14.15
C ALA A 116 3.80 13.01 -12.72
N GLY A 117 4.27 12.30 -11.68
CA GLY A 117 4.22 12.77 -10.29
C GLY A 117 5.23 13.88 -9.94
N ARG A 118 6.32 14.00 -10.70
CA ARG A 118 7.40 14.97 -10.40
C ARG A 118 6.97 16.43 -10.55
N GLY A 119 6.08 16.74 -11.48
CA GLY A 119 5.59 18.12 -11.69
C GLY A 119 4.62 18.60 -10.61
N LEU A 120 3.84 17.69 -10.02
CA LEU A 120 2.82 18.02 -9.02
C LEU A 120 3.38 18.07 -7.59
N ALA A 121 4.45 17.31 -7.32
CA ALA A 121 5.09 17.24 -6.00
C ALA A 121 5.80 18.54 -5.59
N LEU A 122 6.27 19.34 -6.55
CA LEU A 122 6.97 20.60 -6.28
C LEU A 122 6.03 21.78 -5.99
N LEU A 123 4.78 21.73 -6.46
CA LEU A 123 3.82 22.83 -6.32
C LEU A 123 2.91 22.70 -5.08
N ALA A 124 3.02 21.63 -4.30
CA ALA A 124 2.07 21.29 -3.24
C ALA A 124 2.73 20.98 -1.90
N ALA A 125 3.77 21.72 -1.50
CA ALA A 125 4.42 21.61 -0.18
C ALA A 125 3.41 21.55 1.01
N PRO A 126 2.31 22.32 1.02
CA PRO A 126 1.30 22.22 2.09
C PRO A 126 0.49 20.93 2.06
N VAL A 127 0.41 20.23 0.93
CA VAL A 127 -0.43 19.03 0.76
C VAL A 127 0.35 17.76 1.11
N LEU A 128 1.68 17.83 1.16
CA LEU A 128 2.55 16.68 1.44
C LEU A 128 2.23 15.97 2.77
N PRO A 129 2.00 16.65 3.91
CA PRO A 129 1.68 15.95 5.15
C PRO A 129 0.35 15.20 5.07
N ALA A 130 -0.66 15.77 4.42
CA ALA A 130 -1.94 15.10 4.21
C ALA A 130 -1.81 13.87 3.29
N PHE A 131 -1.04 14.01 2.20
CA PHE A 131 -0.77 12.89 1.30
C PHE A 131 0.04 11.79 1.99
N ALA A 132 1.05 12.14 2.78
CA ALA A 132 1.82 11.21 3.60
C ALA A 132 0.89 10.48 4.59
N ALA A 133 0.02 11.19 5.30
CA ALA A 133 -0.95 10.62 6.22
C ALA A 133 -1.91 9.63 5.53
N TYR A 134 -2.40 9.97 4.32
CA TYR A 134 -3.19 9.05 3.50
C TYR A 134 -2.41 7.78 3.15
N LEU A 135 -1.16 7.90 2.69
CA LEU A 135 -0.32 6.75 2.38
C LEU A 135 -0.04 5.89 3.61
N VAL A 136 0.19 6.49 4.78
CA VAL A 136 0.37 5.78 6.04
C VAL A 136 -0.89 5.02 6.42
N GLY A 137 -2.06 5.65 6.37
CA GLY A 137 -3.33 4.99 6.66
C GLY A 137 -3.59 3.79 5.73
N TRP A 138 -3.31 3.98 4.44
CA TRP A 138 -3.39 2.93 3.43
C TRP A 138 -2.43 1.76 3.71
N LEU A 139 -1.14 2.04 3.92
CA LEU A 139 -0.13 1.00 4.13
C LEU A 139 -0.35 0.27 5.46
N THR A 140 -0.76 0.98 6.50
CA THR A 140 -1.08 0.38 7.81
C THR A 140 -2.27 -0.57 7.68
N ALA A 141 -3.32 -0.16 6.96
CA ALA A 141 -4.44 -1.04 6.66
C ALA A 141 -4.00 -2.28 5.86
N TRP A 142 -3.06 -2.13 4.94
CA TRP A 142 -2.51 -3.25 4.15
C TRP A 142 -1.66 -4.21 4.98
N LEU A 143 -0.84 -3.70 5.90
CA LEU A 143 0.03 -4.50 6.78
C LEU A 143 -0.75 -5.32 7.81
N THR A 144 -1.92 -4.84 8.24
CA THR A 144 -2.78 -5.51 9.23
C THR A 144 -3.67 -6.60 8.63
N VAL A 145 -3.71 -6.75 7.30
CA VAL A 145 -4.50 -7.79 6.63
C VAL A 145 -3.92 -9.18 6.91
N ARG A 146 -4.70 -10.12 7.44
CA ARG A 146 -4.24 -11.50 7.69
C ARG A 146 -3.93 -12.29 6.41
N GLU A 147 -4.72 -12.14 5.35
CA GLU A 147 -4.58 -12.88 4.09
C GLU A 147 -4.76 -11.99 2.86
N TYR A 148 -3.87 -12.13 1.88
CA TYR A 148 -3.99 -11.38 0.63
C TYR A 148 -5.02 -12.02 -0.32
N PRO A 149 -5.82 -11.21 -1.06
CA PRO A 149 -6.75 -11.70 -2.07
C PRO A 149 -6.13 -12.66 -3.09
N SER A 150 -4.88 -12.43 -3.48
CA SER A 150 -4.13 -13.30 -4.38
C SER A 150 -3.85 -14.69 -3.80
N GLU A 151 -3.69 -14.81 -2.47
CA GLU A 151 -3.54 -16.11 -1.83
C GLU A 151 -4.88 -16.86 -1.78
N VAL A 152 -5.98 -16.16 -1.52
CA VAL A 152 -7.34 -16.73 -1.51
C VAL A 152 -7.72 -17.20 -2.91
N GLY A 153 -7.45 -16.39 -3.94
CA GLY A 153 -7.68 -16.74 -5.34
C GLY A 153 -6.86 -17.94 -5.79
N ALA A 154 -5.57 -18.01 -5.41
CA ALA A 154 -4.73 -19.17 -5.68
C ALA A 154 -5.24 -20.44 -4.99
N ARG A 155 -5.78 -20.34 -3.76
CA ARG A 155 -6.42 -21.48 -3.06
C ARG A 155 -7.71 -21.93 -3.75
N ARG A 156 -8.59 -21.02 -4.14
CA ARG A 156 -9.84 -21.35 -4.85
C ARG A 156 -9.54 -22.02 -6.20
N TRP A 157 -8.63 -21.46 -6.98
CA TRP A 157 -8.19 -22.03 -8.26
C TRP A 157 -7.63 -23.45 -8.12
N MET A 158 -6.81 -23.71 -7.09
CA MET A 158 -6.30 -25.06 -6.81
C MET A 158 -7.44 -26.04 -6.50
N ARG A 159 -8.42 -25.64 -5.67
CA ARG A 159 -9.57 -26.49 -5.32
C ARG A 159 -10.41 -26.83 -6.55
N GLU A 160 -10.70 -25.85 -7.40
CA GLU A 160 -11.46 -26.06 -8.64
C GLU A 160 -10.75 -27.01 -9.61
N LYS A 161 -9.42 -26.90 -9.73
CA LYS A 161 -8.63 -27.81 -10.58
C LYS A 161 -8.57 -29.23 -10.03
N THR A 162 -8.42 -29.40 -8.72
CA THR A 162 -8.43 -30.71 -8.07
C THR A 162 -9.80 -31.37 -8.12
N ALA A 163 -10.89 -30.61 -8.03
CA ALA A 163 -12.26 -31.15 -8.10
C ALA A 163 -12.69 -31.58 -9.52
N ARG A 164 -11.98 -31.12 -10.56
CA ARG A 164 -12.23 -31.48 -11.98
C ARG A 164 -11.36 -32.65 -12.48
N THR A 165 -10.45 -33.15 -11.66
CA THR A 165 -9.58 -34.31 -11.93
C THR A 165 -10.01 -35.50 -11.12
#